data_AF-A0A9W4X0C9-F1
#
_entry.id   AF-A0A9W4X0C9-F1
#
_cell.length_a   1.000
_cell.length_b   1.000
_cell.length_c   1.000
_cell.angle_alpha   90.00
_cell.angle_beta   90.00
_cell.angle_gamma   90.00
#
_symmetry.space_group_name_H-M   'P 1'
#
loop_
_entity.id
_entity.type
_entity.pdbx_description
1 polymer ?
#
loop_
_entity_poly.entity_id
_entity_poly.type
_entity_poly.pdbx_seq_one_letter_code
_entity_poly.pdbx_strand_id
1 'polypeptide(L)'
;NRKKNINNLNIKEQARDLQGSLKIEDFTNLKNFNCSKNQLTQVELINCPNLEKIDCSDNRLTGLKLEKLTNLIELDCGNNQLTNLVIKDCPNLKIIHCSKNKLDKLDLKVFPNLKELYCSENQLTELQLGELNKLASLECQNNQLSELETSGCPNLEKIYCNDNKLVKLNLGELENLLELNCSKNQLTSLDISGCPSLEKFDCSNNLLTALDLDNNVELKELSINNNKFQDQVLIFLAHLTKLENLDLNTNGFVGSLRPLNHMNNLKKLNISFTSIESEWEYLSDTLSEFYCSSEAGKGQRKDYFTYSAGTSSTGGSTTYAFDKSNNNLSSLVCQNNRYTNKNYGDYPNYEYNHQRPTNENPHQLKVAKLTKSSENKEVKELRNELAMEREEADKEIEQLQNKIAKLEQKPKQQLETQGITNKKILRVIRHLPRELFVSDQYCQIAYENSPLPIGCGQTISQPFIVVYMTEKLELKKTDKVLEIGTGSGFQTGVLAQLTHQVYTIETYAKLSRQAQLTPFNKIIVTAVAQEIPSLLVGQLKMGGKMILPLELSDGEQYLILLSKLMENKIKQERLIPVRFVPLL
;
A
#
# COMPACT_ATOMS: atom_id res chain seq x y z
N ASN A 1 40.76 -44.54 -19.09
CA ASN A 1 39.52 -45.18 -19.60
C ASN A 1 38.32 -45.02 -18.67
N ARG A 2 38.37 -45.35 -17.37
CA ARG A 2 37.18 -45.21 -16.48
C ARG A 2 36.62 -43.78 -16.37
N LYS A 3 37.46 -42.74 -16.28
CA LYS A 3 37.03 -41.33 -16.28
C LYS A 3 36.24 -40.91 -17.53
N LYS A 4 36.59 -41.47 -18.70
CA LYS A 4 35.95 -41.15 -19.98
C LYS A 4 34.49 -41.66 -20.07
N ASN A 5 34.06 -42.56 -19.19
CA ASN A 5 32.69 -43.10 -19.24
C ASN A 5 31.76 -42.44 -18.20
N ILE A 6 32.27 -41.52 -17.38
CA ILE A 6 31.50 -40.88 -16.32
C ILE A 6 30.90 -39.59 -16.88
N ASN A 7 29.58 -39.56 -17.02
CA ASN A 7 28.81 -38.39 -17.44
C ASN A 7 28.18 -37.63 -16.26
N ASN A 8 28.05 -38.28 -15.10
CA ASN A 8 27.52 -37.72 -13.87
C ASN A 8 28.37 -38.20 -12.71
N LEU A 9 28.87 -37.27 -11.91
CA LEU A 9 29.61 -37.53 -10.69
C LEU A 9 28.88 -36.86 -9.53
N ASN A 10 28.21 -37.68 -8.73
CA ASN A 10 27.51 -37.24 -7.53
C ASN A 10 28.20 -37.81 -6.28
N ILE A 11 28.81 -36.92 -5.52
CA ILE A 11 29.48 -37.19 -4.24
C ILE A 11 28.90 -36.29 -3.14
N LYS A 12 27.61 -35.93 -3.27
CA LYS A 12 26.85 -35.23 -2.24
C LYS A 12 26.84 -36.04 -0.93
N GLU A 13 26.87 -35.34 0.21
CA GLU A 13 26.52 -35.88 1.54
C GLU A 13 27.17 -37.25 1.81
N GLN A 14 28.49 -37.31 1.69
CA GLN A 14 29.21 -38.57 1.94
C GLN A 14 29.17 -38.92 3.43
N ALA A 15 29.12 -40.21 3.77
CA ALA A 15 28.93 -40.69 5.15
C ALA A 15 29.99 -40.24 6.19
N ARG A 16 31.10 -39.62 5.75
CA ARG A 16 32.12 -39.03 6.62
C ARG A 16 32.33 -37.52 6.40
N ASP A 17 31.50 -36.92 5.55
CA ASP A 17 31.66 -35.61 4.91
C ASP A 17 33.03 -35.44 4.25
N LEU A 18 33.07 -35.25 2.92
CA LEU A 18 34.33 -34.94 2.25
C LEU A 18 34.89 -33.61 2.78
N GLN A 19 36.17 -33.58 3.12
CA GLN A 19 36.84 -32.41 3.71
C GLN A 19 38.07 -32.01 2.89
N GLY A 20 38.53 -30.77 3.08
CA GLY A 20 39.74 -30.26 2.44
C GLY A 20 39.52 -29.87 0.97
N SER A 21 40.56 -30.03 0.14
CA SER A 21 40.53 -29.64 -1.26
C SER A 21 40.15 -30.82 -2.16
N LEU A 22 39.25 -30.59 -3.10
CA LEU A 22 38.84 -31.57 -4.10
C LEU A 22 39.27 -31.12 -5.50
N LYS A 23 40.12 -31.93 -6.14
CA LYS A 23 40.55 -31.72 -7.52
C LYS A 23 39.93 -32.76 -8.44
N ILE A 24 39.21 -32.31 -9.47
CA ILE A 24 38.63 -33.14 -10.52
C ILE A 24 39.33 -32.79 -11.85
N GLU A 25 39.98 -33.77 -12.46
CA GLU A 25 40.84 -33.57 -13.62
C GLU A 25 40.62 -34.62 -14.70
N ASP A 26 40.56 -34.19 -15.97
CA ASP A 26 40.43 -35.01 -17.19
C ASP A 26 39.12 -35.83 -17.29
N PHE A 27 38.05 -35.31 -16.72
CA PHE A 27 36.70 -35.87 -16.87
C PHE A 27 36.02 -35.30 -18.12
N THR A 28 36.52 -35.69 -19.30
CA THR A 28 36.14 -35.07 -20.58
C THR A 28 34.68 -35.29 -20.99
N ASN A 29 33.99 -36.29 -20.45
CA ASN A 29 32.59 -36.59 -20.76
C ASN A 29 31.61 -36.21 -19.62
N LEU A 30 32.13 -35.65 -18.52
CA LEU A 30 31.34 -35.28 -17.36
C LEU A 30 30.46 -34.07 -17.69
N LYS A 31 29.16 -34.23 -17.52
CA LYS A 31 28.13 -33.20 -17.74
C LYS A 31 27.62 -32.62 -16.43
N ASN A 32 27.47 -33.46 -15.41
CA ASN A 32 26.93 -33.06 -14.12
C ASN A 32 27.92 -33.41 -13.01
N PHE A 33 28.25 -32.43 -12.18
CA PHE A 33 29.09 -32.62 -11.01
C PHE A 33 28.38 -32.08 -9.77
N ASN A 34 28.16 -32.95 -8.78
CA ASN A 34 27.56 -32.57 -7.50
C ASN A 34 28.48 -33.01 -6.36
N CYS A 35 28.94 -32.05 -5.56
CA CYS A 35 29.68 -32.26 -4.33
C CYS A 35 29.08 -31.51 -3.13
N SER A 36 27.79 -31.16 -3.19
CA SER A 36 27.15 -30.38 -2.14
C SER A 36 27.01 -31.12 -0.82
N LYS A 37 26.76 -30.36 0.25
CA LYS A 37 26.58 -30.89 1.62
C LYS A 37 27.77 -31.71 2.10
N ASN A 38 28.95 -31.11 2.01
CA ASN A 38 30.20 -31.68 2.52
C ASN A 38 30.92 -30.60 3.36
N GLN A 39 32.19 -30.82 3.68
CA GLN A 39 33.03 -29.86 4.41
C GLN A 39 34.26 -29.46 3.57
N LEU A 40 34.11 -29.44 2.24
CA LEU A 40 35.18 -29.04 1.32
C LEU A 40 35.54 -27.58 1.53
N THR A 41 36.83 -27.26 1.46
CA THR A 41 37.35 -25.89 1.57
C THR A 41 37.80 -25.33 0.23
N GLN A 42 38.05 -26.20 -0.76
CA GLN A 42 38.38 -25.82 -2.14
C GLN A 42 37.87 -26.84 -3.14
N VAL A 43 37.46 -26.37 -4.32
CA VAL A 43 37.14 -27.19 -5.49
C VAL A 43 37.87 -26.65 -6.71
N GLU A 44 38.56 -27.53 -7.43
CA GLU A 44 39.28 -27.22 -8.66
C GLU A 44 38.88 -28.20 -9.77
N LEU A 45 38.32 -27.66 -10.87
CA LEU A 45 37.86 -28.43 -12.03
C LEU A 45 38.77 -28.10 -13.22
N ILE A 46 39.57 -29.08 -13.65
CA ILE A 46 40.55 -28.93 -14.73
C ILE A 46 40.19 -29.88 -15.87
N ASN A 47 40.15 -29.34 -17.09
CA ASN A 47 39.90 -30.13 -18.31
C ASN A 47 38.60 -30.96 -18.24
N CYS A 48 37.51 -30.30 -17.85
CA CYS A 48 36.15 -30.85 -17.83
C CYS A 48 35.23 -30.10 -18.83
N PRO A 49 35.57 -30.06 -20.13
CA PRO A 49 34.97 -29.12 -21.10
C PRO A 49 33.48 -29.33 -21.36
N ASN A 50 32.94 -30.51 -21.05
CA ASN A 50 31.53 -30.86 -21.28
C ASN A 50 30.64 -30.68 -20.05
N LEU A 51 31.15 -30.08 -18.96
CA LEU A 51 30.33 -29.77 -17.79
C LEU A 51 29.24 -28.78 -18.17
N GLU A 52 28.01 -29.18 -17.88
CA GLU A 52 26.78 -28.41 -18.08
C GLU A 52 26.24 -27.91 -16.73
N LYS A 53 26.42 -28.68 -15.65
CA LYS A 53 25.94 -28.33 -14.31
C LYS A 53 26.96 -28.64 -13.22
N ILE A 54 27.13 -27.68 -12.30
CA ILE A 54 27.94 -27.84 -11.09
C ILE A 54 27.08 -27.46 -9.88
N ASP A 55 27.00 -28.36 -8.90
CA ASP A 55 26.50 -28.09 -7.56
C ASP A 55 27.63 -28.35 -6.54
N CYS A 56 28.12 -27.28 -5.93
CA CYS A 56 29.10 -27.29 -4.85
C CYS A 56 28.61 -26.51 -3.63
N SER A 57 27.29 -26.38 -3.50
CA SER A 57 26.62 -25.69 -2.39
C SER A 57 26.84 -26.39 -1.04
N ASP A 58 26.51 -25.71 0.06
CA ASP A 58 26.54 -26.28 1.41
C ASP A 58 27.91 -26.91 1.75
N ASN A 59 28.97 -26.10 1.65
CA ASN A 59 30.35 -26.50 1.94
C ASN A 59 31.04 -25.40 2.78
N ARG A 60 32.37 -25.42 2.85
CA ARG A 60 33.19 -24.38 3.48
C ARG A 60 34.15 -23.75 2.46
N LEU A 61 33.74 -23.67 1.20
CA LEU A 61 34.61 -23.26 0.10
C LEU A 61 35.09 -21.82 0.32
N THR A 62 36.40 -21.66 0.32
CA THR A 62 37.09 -20.35 0.26
C THR A 62 37.67 -20.08 -1.12
N GLY A 63 37.80 -21.13 -1.95
CA GLY A 63 38.23 -21.03 -3.33
C GLY A 63 37.48 -22.00 -4.23
N LEU A 64 36.98 -21.48 -5.35
CA LEU A 64 36.36 -22.24 -6.43
C LEU A 64 37.05 -21.85 -7.74
N LYS A 65 37.70 -22.82 -8.38
CA LYS A 65 38.41 -22.59 -9.65
C LYS A 65 37.72 -23.33 -10.77
N LEU A 66 37.17 -22.54 -11.70
CA LEU A 66 36.47 -23.01 -12.90
C LEU A 66 37.26 -22.50 -14.11
N GLU A 67 38.00 -23.38 -14.78
CA GLU A 67 38.78 -23.00 -15.97
C GLU A 67 38.17 -23.56 -17.24
N LYS A 68 37.88 -22.69 -18.21
CA LYS A 68 37.47 -23.03 -19.59
C LYS A 68 36.23 -23.92 -19.67
N LEU A 69 35.25 -23.71 -18.79
CA LEU A 69 33.99 -24.45 -18.78
C LEU A 69 32.95 -23.76 -19.66
N THR A 70 33.19 -23.72 -20.96
CA THR A 70 32.35 -22.98 -21.92
C THR A 70 30.96 -23.58 -22.11
N ASN A 71 30.74 -24.86 -21.74
CA ASN A 71 29.44 -25.52 -21.83
C ASN A 71 28.62 -25.40 -20.53
N LEU A 72 29.16 -24.75 -19.49
CA LEU A 72 28.48 -24.64 -18.20
C LEU A 72 27.23 -23.77 -18.32
N ILE A 73 26.10 -24.33 -17.93
CA ILE A 73 24.77 -23.70 -18.00
C ILE A 73 24.31 -23.28 -16.60
N GLU A 74 24.63 -24.08 -15.59
CA GLU A 74 24.16 -23.90 -14.22
C GLU A 74 25.31 -24.08 -13.23
N LEU A 75 25.48 -23.08 -12.36
CA LEU A 75 26.43 -23.12 -11.26
C LEU A 75 25.69 -22.81 -9.96
N ASP A 76 25.71 -23.76 -9.03
CA ASP A 76 25.38 -23.55 -7.63
C ASP A 76 26.64 -23.67 -6.76
N CYS A 77 26.99 -22.56 -6.12
CA CYS A 77 28.07 -22.44 -5.14
C CYS A 77 27.59 -21.75 -3.86
N GLY A 78 26.28 -21.78 -3.59
CA GLY A 78 25.67 -21.12 -2.44
C GLY A 78 26.05 -21.75 -1.09
N ASN A 79 25.86 -21.01 -0.01
CA ASN A 79 26.17 -21.43 1.36
C ASN A 79 27.61 -21.94 1.51
N ASN A 80 28.56 -21.02 1.31
CA ASN A 80 29.99 -21.25 1.36
C ASN A 80 30.69 -20.04 2.03
N GLN A 81 32.01 -19.92 1.88
CA GLN A 81 32.81 -18.84 2.45
C GLN A 81 33.60 -18.08 1.38
N LEU A 82 33.11 -18.07 0.14
CA LEU A 82 33.79 -17.44 -0.99
C LEU A 82 33.81 -15.91 -0.79
N THR A 83 34.99 -15.32 -0.89
CA THR A 83 35.16 -13.86 -0.92
C THR A 83 35.23 -13.32 -2.35
N ASN A 84 35.52 -14.17 -3.32
CA ASN A 84 35.56 -13.84 -4.74
C ASN A 84 35.03 -15.03 -5.57
N LEU A 85 34.32 -14.73 -6.65
CA LEU A 85 33.81 -15.71 -7.61
C LEU A 85 34.30 -15.36 -9.01
N VAL A 86 35.27 -16.14 -9.52
CA VAL A 86 35.83 -15.94 -10.85
C VAL A 86 35.17 -16.88 -11.83
N ILE A 87 34.24 -16.35 -12.64
CA ILE A 87 33.40 -17.12 -13.58
C ILE A 87 33.48 -16.62 -15.03
N LYS A 88 34.45 -15.75 -15.33
CA LYS A 88 34.60 -15.14 -16.67
C LYS A 88 34.77 -16.14 -17.83
N ASP A 89 35.28 -17.34 -17.53
CA ASP A 89 35.53 -18.40 -18.50
C ASP A 89 34.31 -19.35 -18.69
N CYS A 90 33.13 -18.94 -18.19
CA CYS A 90 31.86 -19.68 -18.27
C CYS A 90 30.75 -18.86 -18.97
N PRO A 91 30.95 -18.35 -20.20
CA PRO A 91 30.06 -17.34 -20.81
C PRO A 91 28.64 -17.81 -21.15
N ASN A 92 28.37 -19.12 -21.13
CA ASN A 92 27.06 -19.71 -21.46
C ASN A 92 26.18 -19.98 -20.23
N LEU A 93 26.60 -19.52 -19.05
CA LEU A 93 25.80 -19.62 -17.83
C LEU A 93 24.42 -18.97 -18.03
N LYS A 94 23.40 -19.70 -17.60
CA LYS A 94 21.99 -19.26 -17.57
C LYS A 94 21.49 -19.09 -16.14
N ILE A 95 22.05 -19.84 -15.20
CA ILE A 95 21.67 -19.80 -13.79
C ILE A 95 22.95 -19.72 -12.96
N ILE A 96 23.03 -18.68 -12.12
CA ILE A 96 24.11 -18.51 -11.15
C ILE A 96 23.48 -18.43 -9.77
N HIS A 97 23.77 -19.40 -8.92
CA HIS A 97 23.43 -19.38 -7.50
C HIS A 97 24.72 -19.28 -6.67
N CYS A 98 24.92 -18.13 -6.03
CA CYS A 98 26.08 -17.80 -5.22
C CYS A 98 25.70 -17.17 -3.88
N SER A 99 24.44 -17.31 -3.47
CA SER A 99 23.91 -16.78 -2.22
C SER A 99 24.63 -17.33 -0.98
N LYS A 100 24.57 -16.61 0.15
CA LYS A 100 25.19 -17.01 1.43
C LYS A 100 26.69 -17.26 1.30
N ASN A 101 27.39 -16.24 0.84
CA ASN A 101 28.85 -16.20 0.74
C ASN A 101 29.37 -14.89 1.37
N LYS A 102 30.61 -14.52 1.07
CA LYS A 102 31.25 -13.27 1.53
C LYS A 102 31.71 -12.43 0.35
N LEU A 103 31.01 -12.50 -0.78
CA LEU A 103 31.37 -11.76 -1.99
C LEU A 103 31.18 -10.27 -1.77
N ASP A 104 32.22 -9.47 -2.03
CA ASP A 104 32.14 -8.00 -2.03
C ASP A 104 31.89 -7.41 -3.42
N LYS A 105 32.16 -8.21 -4.47
CA LYS A 105 31.97 -7.89 -5.88
C LYS A 105 31.50 -9.10 -6.68
N LEU A 106 30.77 -8.84 -7.76
CA LEU A 106 30.36 -9.84 -8.74
C LEU A 106 30.40 -9.23 -10.15
N ASP A 107 31.23 -9.77 -11.03
CA ASP A 107 31.34 -9.32 -12.42
C ASP A 107 30.41 -10.13 -13.32
N LEU A 108 29.46 -9.45 -13.97
CA LEU A 108 28.43 -10.05 -14.80
C LEU A 108 28.56 -9.74 -16.30
N LYS A 109 29.62 -9.02 -16.71
CA LYS A 109 29.72 -8.44 -18.08
C LYS A 109 29.73 -9.46 -19.22
N VAL A 110 29.98 -10.73 -18.93
CA VAL A 110 30.19 -11.79 -19.93
C VAL A 110 29.06 -12.84 -19.99
N PHE A 111 27.88 -12.55 -19.43
CA PHE A 111 26.77 -13.52 -19.37
C PHE A 111 25.50 -13.08 -20.13
N PRO A 112 25.55 -12.93 -21.48
CA PRO A 112 24.40 -12.47 -22.27
C PRO A 112 23.21 -13.45 -22.28
N ASN A 113 23.41 -14.67 -21.76
CA ASN A 113 22.38 -15.71 -21.67
C ASN A 113 21.83 -15.92 -20.25
N LEU A 114 22.26 -15.11 -19.28
CA LEU A 114 21.83 -15.24 -17.88
C LEU A 114 20.31 -15.04 -17.78
N LYS A 115 19.64 -15.97 -17.11
CA LYS A 115 18.20 -15.98 -16.87
C LYS A 115 17.86 -15.78 -15.42
N GLU A 116 18.67 -16.34 -14.53
CA GLU A 116 18.44 -16.31 -13.10
C GLU A 116 19.75 -16.01 -12.37
N LEU A 117 19.70 -15.02 -11.48
CA LEU A 117 20.81 -14.63 -10.64
C LEU A 117 20.38 -14.62 -9.18
N TYR A 118 20.96 -15.51 -8.39
CA TYR A 118 20.79 -15.57 -6.94
C TYR A 118 22.13 -15.24 -6.27
N CYS A 119 22.21 -14.03 -5.70
CA CYS A 119 23.41 -13.48 -5.06
C CYS A 119 23.10 -12.88 -3.67
N SER A 120 22.00 -13.31 -3.07
CA SER A 120 21.54 -12.86 -1.74
C SER A 120 22.50 -13.25 -0.62
N GLU A 121 22.43 -12.53 0.51
CA GLU A 121 23.24 -12.81 1.71
C GLU A 121 24.76 -12.82 1.39
N ASN A 122 25.23 -11.71 0.83
CA ASN A 122 26.64 -11.44 0.53
C ASN A 122 27.05 -10.08 1.13
N GLN A 123 28.19 -9.54 0.70
CA GLN A 123 28.70 -8.24 1.13
C GLN A 123 28.79 -7.24 -0.04
N LEU A 124 27.97 -7.44 -1.08
CA LEU A 124 28.01 -6.62 -2.29
C LEU A 124 27.64 -5.18 -1.95
N THR A 125 28.50 -4.24 -2.34
CA THR A 125 28.26 -2.79 -2.20
C THR A 125 27.74 -2.17 -3.51
N GLU A 126 28.02 -2.84 -4.62
CA GLU A 126 27.56 -2.51 -5.98
C GLU A 126 27.17 -3.79 -6.71
N LEU A 127 26.18 -3.69 -7.60
CA LEU A 127 25.78 -4.78 -8.50
C LEU A 127 25.51 -4.19 -9.89
N GLN A 128 26.47 -4.35 -10.79
CA GLN A 128 26.36 -3.85 -12.16
C GLN A 128 25.79 -4.96 -13.06
N LEU A 129 24.51 -4.84 -13.41
CA LEU A 129 23.85 -5.81 -14.28
C LEU A 129 24.31 -5.65 -15.74
N GLY A 130 24.49 -4.43 -16.24
CA GLY A 130 24.76 -4.21 -17.66
C GLY A 130 23.54 -4.59 -18.51
N GLU A 131 23.76 -5.23 -19.67
CA GLU A 131 22.72 -5.58 -20.64
C GLU A 131 22.32 -7.07 -20.54
N LEU A 132 21.61 -7.45 -19.48
CA LEU A 132 21.16 -8.83 -19.26
C LEU A 132 19.73 -9.04 -19.77
N ASN A 133 19.57 -8.92 -21.09
CA ASN A 133 18.29 -8.96 -21.78
C ASN A 133 17.49 -10.27 -21.59
N LYS A 134 18.06 -11.34 -21.04
CA LYS A 134 17.35 -12.61 -20.77
C LYS A 134 17.07 -12.84 -19.29
N LEU A 135 17.50 -11.94 -18.41
CA LEU A 135 17.36 -12.08 -16.98
C LEU A 135 15.89 -11.92 -16.60
N ALA A 136 15.30 -12.98 -16.05
CA ALA A 136 13.91 -13.04 -15.61
C ALA A 136 13.78 -12.96 -14.08
N SER A 137 14.79 -13.46 -13.35
CA SER A 137 14.79 -13.45 -11.88
C SER A 137 16.09 -12.88 -11.32
N LEU A 138 15.96 -11.89 -10.45
CA LEU A 138 17.06 -11.27 -9.70
C LEU A 138 16.79 -11.34 -8.19
N GLU A 139 17.64 -12.08 -7.48
CA GLU A 139 17.68 -12.13 -6.02
C GLU A 139 19.01 -11.58 -5.49
N CYS A 140 18.97 -10.40 -4.89
CA CYS A 140 20.13 -9.68 -4.34
C CYS A 140 19.88 -9.15 -2.92
N GLN A 141 18.86 -9.67 -2.23
CA GLN A 141 18.50 -9.30 -0.87
C GLN A 141 19.62 -9.57 0.15
N ASN A 142 19.63 -8.86 1.28
CA ASN A 142 20.66 -8.98 2.33
C ASN A 142 22.08 -8.73 1.80
N ASN A 143 22.28 -7.57 1.17
CA ASN A 143 23.58 -7.06 0.75
C ASN A 143 23.78 -5.65 1.32
N GLN A 144 24.71 -4.87 0.77
CA GLN A 144 25.00 -3.51 1.17
C GLN A 144 24.84 -2.52 0.01
N LEU A 145 23.97 -2.84 -0.95
CA LEU A 145 23.75 -2.02 -2.15
C LEU A 145 23.15 -0.67 -1.76
N SER A 146 23.72 0.41 -2.30
CA SER A 146 23.20 1.78 -2.11
C SER A 146 22.35 2.28 -3.29
N GLU A 147 22.54 1.67 -4.45
CA GLU A 147 21.75 1.89 -5.66
C GLU A 147 21.58 0.57 -6.43
N LEU A 148 20.49 0.47 -7.19
CA LEU A 148 20.25 -0.61 -8.13
C LEU A 148 19.61 -0.06 -9.40
N GLU A 149 20.19 -0.40 -10.54
CA GLU A 149 19.74 -0.03 -11.88
C GLU A 149 19.36 -1.30 -12.64
N THR A 150 18.12 -1.37 -13.12
CA THR A 150 17.61 -2.53 -13.86
C THR A 150 17.19 -2.21 -15.29
N SER A 151 17.41 -0.98 -15.78
CA SER A 151 17.00 -0.56 -17.12
C SER A 151 17.57 -1.43 -18.27
N GLY A 152 18.74 -2.05 -18.06
CA GLY A 152 19.37 -2.98 -19.02
C GLY A 152 18.84 -4.42 -18.96
N CYS A 153 17.78 -4.67 -18.18
CA CYS A 153 17.19 -5.98 -17.93
C CYS A 153 15.67 -5.97 -18.19
N PRO A 154 15.19 -5.65 -19.40
CA PRO A 154 13.78 -5.39 -19.69
C PRO A 154 12.84 -6.60 -19.53
N ASN A 155 13.38 -7.82 -19.44
CA ASN A 155 12.61 -9.06 -19.28
C ASN A 155 12.53 -9.57 -17.84
N LEU A 156 12.88 -8.73 -16.85
CA LEU A 156 12.72 -9.09 -15.44
C LEU A 156 11.25 -9.32 -15.09
N GLU A 157 10.98 -10.49 -14.49
CA GLU A 157 9.68 -10.88 -13.96
C GLU A 157 9.67 -10.79 -12.43
N LYS A 158 10.83 -10.97 -11.77
CA LYS A 158 10.97 -10.96 -10.32
C LYS A 158 12.23 -10.23 -9.86
N ILE A 159 12.07 -9.32 -8.91
CA ILE A 159 13.16 -8.59 -8.27
C ILE A 159 13.00 -8.66 -6.75
N TYR A 160 13.97 -9.27 -6.07
CA TYR A 160 14.10 -9.22 -4.62
C TYR A 160 15.40 -8.50 -4.27
N CYS A 161 15.27 -7.27 -3.77
CA CYS A 161 16.37 -6.39 -3.39
C CYS A 161 16.21 -5.84 -1.96
N ASN A 162 15.38 -6.49 -1.14
CA ASN A 162 15.14 -6.11 0.24
C ASN A 162 16.36 -6.29 1.14
N ASP A 163 16.30 -5.69 2.34
CA ASP A 163 17.40 -5.73 3.32
C ASP A 163 18.73 -5.25 2.70
N ASN A 164 18.71 -4.07 2.09
CA ASN A 164 19.88 -3.38 1.52
C ASN A 164 19.98 -1.96 2.08
N LYS A 165 20.78 -1.09 1.45
CA LYS A 165 20.92 0.32 1.80
C LYS A 165 20.46 1.22 0.65
N LEU A 166 19.51 0.76 -0.18
CA LEU A 166 19.11 1.45 -1.39
C LEU A 166 18.50 2.81 -1.05
N VAL A 167 19.13 3.88 -1.53
CA VAL A 167 18.56 5.24 -1.55
C VAL A 167 17.89 5.50 -2.90
N LYS A 168 18.33 4.79 -3.95
CA LYS A 168 17.79 4.87 -5.31
C LYS A 168 17.59 3.47 -5.88
N LEU A 169 16.40 3.26 -6.46
CA LEU A 169 16.07 2.09 -7.27
C LEU A 169 15.50 2.61 -8.59
N ASN A 170 16.18 2.30 -9.70
CA ASN A 170 15.69 2.63 -11.02
C ASN A 170 15.25 1.35 -11.73
N LEU A 171 13.95 1.25 -11.97
CA LEU A 171 13.36 0.08 -12.60
C LEU A 171 13.41 0.16 -14.14
N GLY A 172 13.29 1.35 -14.71
CA GLY A 172 13.05 1.54 -16.14
C GLY A 172 11.65 1.06 -16.54
N GLU A 173 11.50 0.62 -17.80
CA GLU A 173 10.27 0.05 -18.34
C GLU A 173 10.32 -1.49 -18.22
N LEU A 174 9.69 -2.03 -17.18
CA LEU A 174 9.63 -3.48 -16.92
C LEU A 174 8.20 -3.98 -17.09
N GLU A 175 7.75 -4.05 -18.35
CA GLU A 175 6.38 -4.45 -18.71
C GLU A 175 5.98 -5.84 -18.19
N ASN A 176 6.95 -6.73 -17.99
CA ASN A 176 6.75 -8.11 -17.54
C ASN A 176 6.98 -8.31 -16.03
N LEU A 177 7.29 -7.26 -15.26
CA LEU A 177 7.57 -7.41 -13.84
C LEU A 177 6.31 -7.81 -13.07
N LEU A 178 6.35 -8.99 -12.44
CA LEU A 178 5.24 -9.56 -11.67
C LEU A 178 5.43 -9.38 -10.17
N GLU A 179 6.67 -9.49 -9.68
CA GLU A 179 6.98 -9.41 -8.25
C GLU A 179 8.16 -8.46 -7.98
N LEU A 180 7.93 -7.49 -7.09
CA LEU A 180 8.95 -6.57 -6.59
C LEU A 180 8.95 -6.54 -5.07
N ASN A 181 10.06 -6.96 -4.46
CA ASN A 181 10.35 -6.72 -3.06
C ASN A 181 11.57 -5.80 -2.91
N CYS A 182 11.31 -4.57 -2.49
CA CYS A 182 12.32 -3.55 -2.18
C CYS A 182 12.24 -3.09 -0.72
N SER A 183 11.63 -3.91 0.15
CA SER A 183 11.44 -3.59 1.56
C SER A 183 12.76 -3.42 2.33
N LYS A 184 12.71 -2.72 3.47
CA LYS A 184 13.87 -2.48 4.36
C LYS A 184 15.06 -1.89 3.61
N ASN A 185 14.81 -0.76 2.99
CA ASN A 185 15.80 0.08 2.32
C ASN A 185 15.66 1.52 2.84
N GLN A 186 16.25 2.48 2.14
CA GLN A 186 16.25 3.90 2.51
C GLN A 186 15.61 4.76 1.41
N LEU A 187 14.68 4.18 0.64
CA LEU A 187 14.03 4.85 -0.49
C LEU A 187 13.11 5.96 0.02
N THR A 188 13.28 7.18 -0.49
CA THR A 188 12.40 8.32 -0.19
C THR A 188 11.33 8.55 -1.26
N SER A 189 11.58 8.03 -2.46
CA SER A 189 10.66 8.01 -3.60
C SER A 189 10.91 6.74 -4.40
N LEU A 190 9.89 6.26 -5.08
CA LEU A 190 9.99 5.12 -5.97
C LEU A 190 9.00 5.31 -7.12
N ASP A 191 9.50 5.21 -8.34
CA ASP A 191 8.69 5.22 -9.55
C ASP A 191 8.49 3.79 -10.04
N ILE A 192 7.23 3.40 -10.18
CA ILE A 192 6.80 2.08 -10.66
C ILE A 192 5.82 2.21 -11.83
N SER A 193 5.75 3.38 -12.47
CA SER A 193 4.82 3.63 -13.58
C SER A 193 5.10 2.74 -14.80
N GLY A 194 6.36 2.34 -14.99
CA GLY A 194 6.81 1.40 -16.03
C GLY A 194 6.63 -0.08 -15.68
N CYS A 195 5.90 -0.42 -14.61
CA CYS A 195 5.66 -1.80 -14.17
C CYS A 195 4.15 -2.15 -14.14
N PRO A 196 3.42 -2.08 -15.26
CA PRO A 196 1.96 -2.23 -15.28
C PRO A 196 1.46 -3.64 -14.93
N SER A 197 2.27 -4.68 -15.14
CA SER A 197 1.91 -6.08 -14.86
C SER A 197 2.16 -6.51 -13.41
N LEU A 198 2.58 -5.59 -12.54
CA LEU A 198 2.99 -5.89 -11.16
C LEU A 198 1.83 -6.47 -10.35
N GLU A 199 2.00 -7.70 -9.85
CA GLU A 199 0.98 -8.39 -9.05
C GLU A 199 1.30 -8.36 -7.55
N LYS A 200 2.58 -8.43 -7.18
CA LYS A 200 3.04 -8.39 -5.78
C LYS A 200 4.07 -7.31 -5.59
N PHE A 201 3.79 -6.40 -4.66
CA PHE A 201 4.65 -5.28 -4.38
C PHE A 201 4.83 -5.06 -2.88
N ASP A 202 6.08 -5.17 -2.43
CA ASP A 202 6.49 -4.87 -1.07
C ASP A 202 7.57 -3.78 -1.08
N CYS A 203 7.20 -2.59 -0.61
CA CYS A 203 8.11 -1.47 -0.35
C CYS A 203 8.09 -1.07 1.13
N SER A 204 7.70 -1.98 2.02
CA SER A 204 7.63 -1.73 3.45
C SER A 204 8.98 -1.35 4.06
N ASN A 205 8.98 -0.68 5.21
CA ASN A 205 10.21 -0.31 5.92
C ASN A 205 11.16 0.55 5.05
N ASN A 206 10.61 1.59 4.43
CA ASN A 206 11.36 2.60 3.67
C ASN A 206 11.06 4.00 4.23
N LEU A 207 11.41 5.04 3.48
CA LEU A 207 11.20 6.44 3.83
C LEU A 207 10.23 7.13 2.84
N LEU A 208 9.37 6.37 2.16
CA LEU A 208 8.47 6.89 1.13
C LEU A 208 7.43 7.83 1.75
N THR A 209 7.25 8.99 1.13
CA THR A 209 6.21 9.97 1.55
C THR A 209 5.00 9.98 0.62
N ALA A 210 5.13 9.47 -0.60
CA ALA A 210 4.08 9.38 -1.60
C ALA A 210 4.38 8.21 -2.54
N LEU A 211 3.35 7.68 -3.18
CA LEU A 211 3.44 6.58 -4.12
C LEU A 211 2.32 6.74 -5.15
N ASP A 212 2.71 6.72 -6.42
CA ASP A 212 1.75 6.66 -7.53
C ASP A 212 1.54 5.18 -7.89
N LEU A 213 0.27 4.79 -7.99
CA LEU A 213 -0.16 3.43 -8.29
C LEU A 213 -1.13 3.38 -9.48
N ASP A 214 -1.31 4.48 -10.21
CA ASP A 214 -2.34 4.62 -11.25
C ASP A 214 -2.19 3.56 -12.37
N ASN A 215 -0.94 3.15 -12.69
CA ASN A 215 -0.65 2.15 -13.72
C ASN A 215 -0.62 0.69 -13.20
N ASN A 216 -0.68 0.45 -11.89
CA ASN A 216 -0.44 -0.87 -11.29
C ASN A 216 -1.75 -1.58 -10.90
N VAL A 217 -2.74 -1.55 -11.80
CA VAL A 217 -4.11 -2.09 -11.59
C VAL A 217 -4.14 -3.61 -11.37
N GLU A 218 -3.07 -4.32 -11.74
CA GLU A 218 -2.93 -5.77 -11.59
C GLU A 218 -2.52 -6.22 -10.18
N LEU A 219 -2.22 -5.29 -9.27
CA LEU A 219 -1.80 -5.59 -7.91
C LEU A 219 -2.82 -6.46 -7.16
N LYS A 220 -2.33 -7.58 -6.64
CA LYS A 220 -3.03 -8.51 -5.74
C LYS A 220 -2.49 -8.42 -4.33
N GLU A 221 -1.21 -8.11 -4.16
CA GLU A 221 -0.57 -7.97 -2.86
C GLU A 221 0.21 -6.66 -2.79
N LEU A 222 -0.13 -5.82 -1.80
CA LEU A 222 0.51 -4.53 -1.59
C LEU A 222 0.88 -4.34 -0.12
N SER A 223 2.19 -4.23 0.15
CA SER A 223 2.74 -3.92 1.46
C SER A 223 3.52 -2.61 1.40
N ILE A 224 2.95 -1.56 2.01
CA ILE A 224 3.56 -0.22 2.10
C ILE A 224 3.77 0.22 3.54
N ASN A 225 3.72 -0.73 4.47
CA ASN A 225 3.80 -0.48 5.90
C ASN A 225 5.16 0.05 6.36
N ASN A 226 5.16 0.77 7.48
CA ASN A 226 6.36 1.41 8.05
C ASN A 226 7.10 2.29 7.03
N ASN A 227 6.40 3.30 6.51
CA ASN A 227 6.93 4.33 5.63
C ASN A 227 6.69 5.71 6.27
N LYS A 228 6.78 6.78 5.48
CA LYS A 228 6.57 8.18 5.91
C LYS A 228 5.35 8.81 5.24
N PHE A 229 4.35 7.99 4.89
CA PHE A 229 3.05 8.51 4.46
C PHE A 229 2.39 9.22 5.64
N GLN A 230 2.04 10.49 5.48
CA GLN A 230 1.48 11.31 6.55
C GLN A 230 0.31 12.13 6.01
N ASP A 231 -0.79 12.16 6.78
CA ASP A 231 -2.02 12.89 6.51
C ASP A 231 -2.64 12.54 5.13
N GLN A 232 -2.42 11.30 4.67
CA GLN A 232 -2.95 10.80 3.40
C GLN A 232 -4.21 9.97 3.61
N VAL A 233 -5.21 10.20 2.75
CA VAL A 233 -6.42 9.39 2.66
C VAL A 233 -6.25 8.29 1.61
N LEU A 234 -6.96 7.17 1.76
CA LEU A 234 -6.79 5.96 0.94
C LEU A 234 -7.36 6.02 -0.50
N ILE A 235 -7.66 7.22 -1.01
CA ILE A 235 -8.31 7.38 -2.33
C ILE A 235 -7.43 6.89 -3.48
N PHE A 236 -6.10 6.98 -3.35
CA PHE A 236 -5.12 6.51 -4.33
C PHE A 236 -5.08 4.98 -4.46
N LEU A 237 -5.80 4.24 -3.61
CA LEU A 237 -5.94 2.79 -3.70
C LEU A 237 -7.26 2.36 -4.35
N ALA A 238 -8.19 3.30 -4.58
CA ALA A 238 -9.58 2.97 -4.92
C ALA A 238 -9.74 2.23 -6.27
N HIS A 239 -8.79 2.38 -7.19
CA HIS A 239 -8.78 1.71 -8.49
C HIS A 239 -8.18 0.29 -8.45
N LEU A 240 -7.50 -0.09 -7.37
CA LEU A 240 -6.82 -1.37 -7.21
C LEU A 240 -7.79 -2.51 -6.82
N THR A 241 -8.76 -2.75 -7.69
CA THR A 241 -9.89 -3.68 -7.44
C THR A 241 -9.48 -5.16 -7.33
N LYS A 242 -8.27 -5.51 -7.77
CA LYS A 242 -7.71 -6.87 -7.71
C LYS A 242 -7.01 -7.21 -6.39
N LEU A 243 -6.84 -6.24 -5.49
CA LEU A 243 -6.16 -6.46 -4.22
C LEU A 243 -6.82 -7.57 -3.38
N GLU A 244 -5.98 -8.50 -2.94
CA GLU A 244 -6.30 -9.57 -2.00
C GLU A 244 -5.67 -9.30 -0.63
N ASN A 245 -4.45 -8.78 -0.60
CA ASN A 245 -3.69 -8.48 0.62
C ASN A 245 -3.23 -7.02 0.61
N LEU A 246 -3.56 -6.27 1.67
CA LEU A 246 -3.18 -4.87 1.83
C LEU A 246 -2.62 -4.60 3.23
N ASP A 247 -1.34 -4.22 3.32
CA ASP A 247 -0.71 -3.80 4.56
C ASP A 247 -0.29 -2.33 4.52
N LEU A 248 -0.98 -1.53 5.34
CA LEU A 248 -0.82 -0.08 5.50
C LEU A 248 -0.18 0.29 6.84
N ASN A 249 0.17 -0.69 7.68
CA ASN A 249 0.46 -0.45 9.08
C ASN A 249 1.60 0.55 9.31
N THR A 250 1.64 1.16 10.51
CA THR A 250 2.74 2.03 10.92
C THR A 250 2.98 3.16 9.92
N ASN A 251 1.91 3.87 9.56
CA ASN A 251 1.92 5.04 8.69
C ASN A 251 0.92 6.07 9.21
N GLY A 252 1.08 7.34 8.87
CA GLY A 252 0.15 8.41 9.18
C GLY A 252 -1.05 8.51 8.23
N PHE A 253 -1.59 7.38 7.76
CA PHE A 253 -2.83 7.41 6.96
C PHE A 253 -4.01 7.85 7.83
N VAL A 254 -4.90 8.67 7.28
CA VAL A 254 -6.04 9.31 7.96
C VAL A 254 -7.34 9.06 7.20
N GLY A 255 -8.47 9.36 7.85
CA GLY A 255 -9.78 9.37 7.23
C GLY A 255 -10.53 8.05 7.37
N SER A 256 -11.13 7.59 6.27
CA SER A 256 -12.08 6.47 6.26
C SER A 256 -11.62 5.34 5.31
N LEU A 257 -12.12 4.12 5.57
CA LEU A 257 -11.96 2.95 4.73
C LEU A 257 -12.87 2.89 3.50
N ARG A 258 -13.81 3.84 3.35
CA ARG A 258 -14.74 3.89 2.22
C ARG A 258 -14.10 3.80 0.83
N PRO A 259 -12.90 4.33 0.55
CA PRO A 259 -12.23 4.12 -0.73
C PRO A 259 -11.97 2.64 -1.08
N LEU A 260 -11.97 1.75 -0.08
CA LEU A 260 -11.75 0.31 -0.26
C LEU A 260 -13.05 -0.48 -0.50
N ASN A 261 -14.21 0.18 -0.54
CA ASN A 261 -15.53 -0.47 -0.65
C ASN A 261 -15.74 -1.30 -1.92
N HIS A 262 -14.94 -1.08 -2.96
CA HIS A 262 -15.01 -1.79 -4.24
C HIS A 262 -14.03 -2.98 -4.32
N MET A 263 -13.22 -3.22 -3.28
CA MET A 263 -12.22 -4.29 -3.24
C MET A 263 -12.86 -5.62 -2.84
N ASN A 264 -13.63 -6.20 -3.76
CA ASN A 264 -14.38 -7.45 -3.54
C ASN A 264 -13.49 -8.69 -3.37
N ASN A 265 -12.19 -8.60 -3.67
CA ASN A 265 -11.24 -9.71 -3.50
C ASN A 265 -10.43 -9.60 -2.21
N LEU A 266 -10.57 -8.51 -1.45
CA LEU A 266 -9.74 -8.25 -0.28
C LEU A 266 -10.00 -9.29 0.80
N LYS A 267 -8.96 -10.06 1.13
CA LYS A 267 -8.95 -11.12 2.14
C LYS A 267 -8.25 -10.67 3.41
N LYS A 268 -7.19 -9.87 3.27
CA LYS A 268 -6.33 -9.43 4.37
C LYS A 268 -6.15 -7.92 4.33
N LEU A 269 -6.43 -7.26 5.45
CA LEU A 269 -6.21 -5.82 5.61
C LEU A 269 -5.57 -5.51 6.94
N ASN A 270 -4.42 -4.85 6.92
CA ASN A 270 -3.75 -4.37 8.12
C ASN A 270 -3.61 -2.85 8.10
N ILE A 271 -4.25 -2.19 9.06
CA ILE A 271 -4.21 -0.73 9.25
C ILE A 271 -3.72 -0.36 10.66
N SER A 272 -3.04 -1.28 11.33
CA SER A 272 -2.55 -1.07 12.69
C SER A 272 -1.61 0.13 12.73
N PHE A 273 -1.72 0.95 13.77
CA PHE A 273 -0.90 2.16 13.93
C PHE A 273 -1.06 3.14 12.77
N THR A 274 -2.31 3.33 12.34
CA THR A 274 -2.75 4.43 11.47
C THR A 274 -3.79 5.27 12.22
N SER A 275 -4.15 6.43 11.66
CA SER A 275 -5.18 7.36 12.18
C SER A 275 -6.51 7.23 11.41
N ILE A 276 -6.81 6.02 10.92
CA ILE A 276 -8.09 5.72 10.26
C ILE A 276 -9.12 5.39 11.34
N GLU A 277 -10.15 6.22 11.48
CA GLU A 277 -11.02 6.23 12.67
C GLU A 277 -12.45 5.72 12.42
N SER A 278 -12.87 5.39 11.19
CA SER A 278 -14.29 5.13 10.92
C SER A 278 -14.60 4.28 9.67
N GLU A 279 -15.90 3.98 9.51
CA GLU A 279 -16.51 3.42 8.27
C GLU A 279 -16.13 1.96 7.95
N TRP A 280 -16.03 1.10 8.98
CA TRP A 280 -15.82 -0.36 8.85
C TRP A 280 -16.90 -1.10 8.06
N GLU A 281 -18.09 -0.51 7.97
CA GLU A 281 -19.23 -1.07 7.25
C GLU A 281 -18.98 -1.25 5.75
N TYR A 282 -18.00 -0.53 5.19
CA TYR A 282 -17.61 -0.60 3.79
C TYR A 282 -16.58 -1.69 3.49
N LEU A 283 -16.06 -2.38 4.50
CA LEU A 283 -15.14 -3.50 4.27
C LEU A 283 -15.87 -4.68 3.63
N SER A 284 -15.23 -5.27 2.61
CA SER A 284 -15.76 -6.42 1.88
C SER A 284 -16.08 -7.60 2.81
N ASP A 285 -17.16 -8.32 2.51
CA ASP A 285 -17.50 -9.55 3.21
C ASP A 285 -16.48 -10.67 2.99
N THR A 286 -15.64 -10.57 1.94
CA THR A 286 -14.53 -11.48 1.65
C THR A 286 -13.37 -11.37 2.62
N LEU A 287 -13.31 -10.31 3.43
CA LEU A 287 -12.23 -10.07 4.37
C LEU A 287 -12.22 -11.15 5.46
N SER A 288 -11.19 -11.99 5.47
CA SER A 288 -10.98 -13.07 6.43
C SER A 288 -10.07 -12.66 7.58
N GLU A 289 -9.11 -11.78 7.31
CA GLU A 289 -8.13 -11.27 8.27
C GLU A 289 -8.15 -9.75 8.29
N PHE A 290 -8.30 -9.17 9.49
CA PHE A 290 -8.28 -7.72 9.68
C PHE A 290 -7.47 -7.35 10.92
N TYR A 291 -6.59 -6.34 10.80
CA TYR A 291 -5.70 -5.91 11.87
C TYR A 291 -5.80 -4.39 12.10
N CYS A 292 -6.01 -3.95 13.34
CA CYS A 292 -6.15 -2.53 13.72
C CYS A 292 -5.66 -2.26 15.16
N SER A 293 -5.25 -1.02 15.46
CA SER A 293 -4.76 -0.59 16.78
C SER A 293 -5.82 0.08 17.68
N SER A 294 -7.03 0.38 17.18
CA SER A 294 -8.05 1.10 17.96
C SER A 294 -8.98 0.15 18.74
N GLU A 295 -9.32 0.51 20.00
CA GLU A 295 -10.31 -0.22 20.80
C GLU A 295 -11.74 -0.15 20.22
N ALA A 296 -12.00 0.78 19.28
CA ALA A 296 -13.30 0.98 18.63
C ALA A 296 -13.80 -0.27 17.89
N GLY A 297 -12.90 -1.20 17.51
CA GLY A 297 -13.26 -2.48 16.90
C GLY A 297 -14.01 -3.45 17.82
N LYS A 298 -14.00 -3.26 19.15
CA LYS A 298 -14.66 -4.16 20.13
C LYS A 298 -16.20 -4.08 20.12
N GLY A 299 -16.78 -3.06 19.46
CA GLY A 299 -18.17 -2.65 19.71
C GLY A 299 -19.24 -3.12 18.71
N GLN A 300 -18.94 -3.27 17.42
CA GLN A 300 -20.00 -3.17 16.40
C GLN A 300 -20.10 -4.29 15.33
N ARG A 301 -19.18 -5.27 15.30
CA ARG A 301 -19.36 -6.52 14.53
C ARG A 301 -18.93 -7.74 15.35
N LYS A 302 -19.59 -7.99 16.49
CA LYS A 302 -19.30 -9.15 17.36
C LYS A 302 -19.60 -10.51 16.71
N ASP A 303 -20.37 -10.55 15.63
CA ASP A 303 -20.92 -11.80 15.10
C ASP A 303 -20.02 -12.50 14.05
N TYR A 304 -18.91 -11.90 13.63
CA TYR A 304 -18.12 -12.41 12.49
C TYR A 304 -16.62 -12.61 12.74
N PHE A 305 -16.04 -12.14 13.84
CA PHE A 305 -14.57 -12.18 13.99
C PHE A 305 -14.13 -12.56 15.41
N THR A 306 -13.13 -13.42 15.52
CA THR A 306 -12.47 -13.75 16.79
C THR A 306 -11.43 -12.70 17.16
N TYR A 307 -11.42 -12.27 18.42
CA TYR A 307 -10.49 -11.25 18.92
C TYR A 307 -9.23 -11.91 19.49
N SER A 308 -8.05 -11.45 19.06
CA SER A 308 -6.81 -11.67 19.80
C SER A 308 -6.07 -10.34 20.00
N ALA A 309 -5.70 -10.05 21.25
CA ALA A 309 -4.91 -8.88 21.61
C ALA A 309 -3.43 -9.27 21.61
N GLY A 310 -2.65 -8.70 20.71
CA GLY A 310 -1.20 -8.84 20.68
C GLY A 310 -0.54 -7.82 21.59
N THR A 311 0.20 -8.27 22.60
CA THR A 311 1.08 -7.41 23.42
C THR A 311 2.51 -7.52 22.89
N SER A 312 3.09 -6.42 22.43
CA SER A 312 4.53 -6.34 22.16
C SER A 312 5.27 -6.04 23.48
N SER A 313 6.31 -6.80 23.79
CA SER A 313 7.01 -6.78 25.09
C SER A 313 8.03 -5.63 25.26
N THR A 314 7.89 -4.54 24.51
CA THR A 314 8.67 -3.32 24.72
C THR A 314 7.78 -2.10 24.50
N GLY A 315 7.22 -1.56 25.59
CA GLY A 315 6.66 -0.21 25.65
C GLY A 315 5.53 0.13 24.65
N GLY A 316 4.31 -0.35 24.93
CA GLY A 316 3.07 0.41 24.72
C GLY A 316 2.56 0.64 23.30
N SER A 317 1.94 -0.36 22.69
CA SER A 317 0.73 -0.20 21.86
C SER A 317 0.08 -1.58 21.61
N THR A 318 -1.24 -1.71 21.76
CA THR A 318 -1.94 -3.00 21.59
C THR A 318 -2.48 -3.13 20.17
N THR A 319 -2.20 -4.25 19.51
CA THR A 319 -2.77 -4.58 18.19
C THR A 319 -3.91 -5.59 18.36
N TYR A 320 -5.01 -5.37 17.65
CA TYR A 320 -6.13 -6.29 17.59
C TYR A 320 -6.13 -6.99 16.23
N ALA A 321 -6.19 -8.33 16.25
CA ALA A 321 -6.36 -9.16 15.06
C ALA A 321 -7.74 -9.83 15.09
N PHE A 322 -8.36 -9.90 13.91
CA PHE A 322 -9.69 -10.44 13.66
C PHE A 322 -9.62 -11.55 12.62
N ASP A 323 -10.05 -12.76 12.97
CA ASP A 323 -10.10 -13.93 12.06
C ASP A 323 -11.52 -14.52 12.00
N LYS A 324 -12.06 -14.66 10.78
CA LYS A 324 -13.37 -15.27 10.47
C LYS A 324 -13.37 -16.81 10.48
N SER A 325 -12.21 -17.44 10.36
CA SER A 325 -12.08 -18.88 10.04
C SER A 325 -12.03 -19.81 11.25
N ASN A 326 -11.88 -19.28 12.47
CA ASN A 326 -11.65 -20.09 13.67
C ASN A 326 -12.81 -20.08 14.69
N ASN A 327 -13.54 -21.20 14.77
CA ASN A 327 -14.47 -21.52 15.86
C ASN A 327 -13.78 -22.32 17.01
N ASN A 328 -12.44 -22.31 17.09
CA ASN A 328 -11.68 -22.93 18.18
C ASN A 328 -10.54 -22.02 18.62
N LEU A 329 -10.73 -21.33 19.74
CA LEU A 329 -9.68 -20.59 20.44
C LEU A 329 -8.67 -21.57 21.06
N SER A 330 -7.60 -21.85 20.35
CA SER A 330 -6.33 -22.32 20.95
C SER A 330 -5.15 -21.61 20.30
N SER A 331 -4.58 -20.66 21.03
CA SER A 331 -3.31 -19.95 20.80
C SER A 331 -3.16 -19.09 19.53
N LEU A 332 -3.74 -17.89 19.52
CA LEU A 332 -3.06 -16.73 18.94
C LEU A 332 -2.32 -16.00 20.06
N VAL A 333 -1.20 -16.59 20.50
CA VAL A 333 -0.14 -15.82 21.14
C VAL A 333 0.55 -15.08 20.01
N CYS A 334 0.82 -13.79 20.17
CA CYS A 334 1.79 -13.06 19.35
C CYS A 334 3.09 -13.87 19.30
N GLN A 335 3.25 -14.69 18.25
CA GLN A 335 4.58 -14.99 17.77
C GLN A 335 5.05 -13.68 17.19
N ASN A 336 6.03 -13.09 17.87
CA ASN A 336 6.90 -12.08 17.31
C ASN A 336 7.13 -12.42 15.83
N ASN A 337 6.73 -11.53 14.92
CA ASN A 337 7.37 -11.43 13.62
C ASN A 337 8.79 -10.85 13.83
N ARG A 338 9.60 -11.55 14.64
CA ARG A 338 10.99 -11.77 14.29
C ARG A 338 10.91 -12.84 13.22
N TYR A 339 11.18 -12.46 11.99
CA TYR A 339 11.66 -13.39 10.98
C TYR A 339 12.77 -14.22 11.63
N THR A 340 12.46 -15.44 12.05
CA THR A 340 13.45 -16.39 12.54
C THR A 340 14.08 -17.02 11.32
N ASN A 341 15.13 -16.36 10.84
CA ASN A 341 16.19 -17.00 10.09
C ASN A 341 16.82 -18.06 11.02
N LYS A 342 16.84 -19.34 10.62
CA LYS A 342 17.49 -20.42 11.38
C LYS A 342 18.99 -20.46 11.02
N ASN A 343 19.82 -20.25 12.05
CA ASN A 343 21.24 -20.65 12.24
C ASN A 343 22.30 -19.89 11.41
N TYR A 344 23.47 -19.43 11.90
CA TYR A 344 24.36 -19.72 13.05
C TYR A 344 25.17 -18.44 13.40
N GLY A 345 25.68 -18.30 14.65
CA GLY A 345 26.96 -17.59 14.89
C GLY A 345 27.12 -16.67 16.12
N ASP A 346 27.02 -17.22 17.33
CA ASP A 346 27.89 -17.05 18.53
C ASP A 346 28.66 -15.73 18.94
N TYR A 347 28.43 -15.36 20.22
CA TYR A 347 29.21 -14.63 21.27
C TYR A 347 29.23 -13.07 21.40
N PRO A 348 29.37 -12.48 22.63
CA PRO A 348 29.20 -13.01 24.01
C PRO A 348 28.23 -12.22 24.93
N ASN A 349 27.83 -12.91 26.01
CA ASN A 349 27.05 -12.45 27.15
C ASN A 349 27.60 -11.21 27.88
N TYR A 350 26.69 -10.35 28.34
CA TYR A 350 26.81 -9.72 29.66
C TYR A 350 25.59 -10.11 30.50
N GLU A 351 25.84 -10.94 31.51
CA GLU A 351 24.90 -11.31 32.55
C GLU A 351 24.59 -10.10 33.43
N TYR A 352 23.31 -9.87 33.73
CA TYR A 352 22.90 -9.43 35.06
C TYR A 352 21.74 -10.31 35.53
N ASN A 353 22.08 -11.21 36.45
CA ASN A 353 21.16 -12.01 37.24
C ASN A 353 20.38 -11.11 38.22
N HIS A 354 19.06 -11.27 38.29
CA HIS A 354 18.37 -11.54 39.55
C HIS A 354 16.97 -12.13 39.32
N GLN A 355 16.88 -13.42 39.63
CA GLN A 355 15.77 -14.20 40.22
C GLN A 355 14.32 -13.70 40.09
N ARG A 356 13.50 -14.56 39.47
CA ARG A 356 12.02 -14.57 39.55
C ARG A 356 11.53 -14.63 41.01
N PRO A 357 10.36 -14.05 41.26
CA PRO A 357 9.23 -14.90 41.62
C PRO A 357 8.00 -14.66 40.71
N THR A 358 7.33 -15.77 40.42
CA THR A 358 5.97 -15.84 39.90
C THR A 358 5.00 -15.09 40.82
N ASN A 359 4.23 -14.15 40.29
CA ASN A 359 3.02 -13.65 40.95
C ASN A 359 1.93 -13.41 39.90
N GLU A 360 0.96 -14.31 39.92
CA GLU A 360 -0.39 -14.11 39.39
C GLU A 360 -1.04 -12.94 40.17
N ASN A 361 -1.62 -11.97 39.46
CA ASN A 361 -2.19 -10.79 40.10
C ASN A 361 -3.63 -11.08 40.60
N PRO A 362 -3.97 -10.88 41.90
CA PRO A 362 -5.20 -11.38 42.53
C PRO A 362 -6.49 -10.59 42.27
N HIS A 363 -6.57 -9.74 41.24
CA HIS A 363 -7.72 -8.84 41.05
C HIS A 363 -8.89 -9.41 40.25
N GLN A 364 -8.74 -10.56 39.58
CA GLN A 364 -9.84 -11.20 38.83
C GLN A 364 -10.71 -12.17 39.64
N LEU A 365 -10.45 -12.35 40.94
CA LEU A 365 -11.23 -13.25 41.81
C LEU A 365 -11.95 -12.54 42.96
N LYS A 366 -12.41 -11.29 42.74
CA LYS A 366 -13.17 -10.53 43.75
C LYS A 366 -14.57 -10.07 43.34
N VAL A 367 -15.02 -10.34 42.11
CA VAL A 367 -16.39 -10.00 41.66
C VAL A 367 -17.36 -11.20 41.74
N ALA A 368 -16.86 -12.40 42.03
CA ALA A 368 -17.68 -13.61 42.18
C ALA A 368 -17.67 -14.12 43.63
N LYS A 369 -18.20 -13.29 44.55
CA LYS A 369 -18.78 -13.64 45.86
C LYS A 369 -18.81 -12.35 46.66
N LEU A 370 -20.01 -11.83 46.93
CA LEU A 370 -20.39 -11.15 48.18
C LEU A 370 -21.82 -10.61 48.00
N THR A 371 -22.77 -11.53 48.13
CA THR A 371 -24.09 -11.19 48.63
C THR A 371 -24.02 -11.05 50.15
N LYS A 372 -24.59 -9.94 50.63
CA LYS A 372 -25.06 -9.65 51.99
C LYS A 372 -24.04 -9.45 53.13
N SER A 373 -24.11 -8.22 53.66
CA SER A 373 -23.88 -7.75 55.03
C SER A 373 -22.57 -6.98 55.30
N SER A 374 -22.77 -5.82 55.94
CA SER A 374 -21.84 -4.76 56.36
C SER A 374 -21.18 -3.92 55.25
N GLU A 375 -21.66 -2.68 55.12
CA GLU A 375 -20.99 -1.61 54.36
C GLU A 375 -19.62 -1.34 54.97
N ASN A 376 -18.56 -1.83 54.31
CA ASN A 376 -17.19 -1.51 54.70
C ASN A 376 -16.91 -0.05 54.29
N LYS A 377 -16.42 0.75 55.24
CA LYS A 377 -16.13 2.20 55.08
C LYS A 377 -15.27 2.48 53.84
N GLU A 378 -14.33 1.59 53.54
CA GLU A 378 -13.46 1.57 52.36
C GLU A 378 -14.22 1.45 51.03
N VAL A 379 -15.28 0.63 50.96
CA VAL A 379 -16.10 0.47 49.74
C VAL A 379 -16.97 1.70 49.51
N LYS A 380 -17.37 2.38 50.59
CA LYS A 380 -18.11 3.63 50.53
C LYS A 380 -17.20 4.79 50.10
N GLU A 381 -15.98 4.85 50.62
CA GLU A 381 -14.96 5.83 50.22
C GLU A 381 -14.56 5.66 48.75
N LEU A 382 -14.25 4.43 48.30
CA LEU A 382 -13.95 4.15 46.90
C LEU A 382 -15.12 4.43 45.96
N ARG A 383 -16.37 4.13 46.37
CA ARG A 383 -17.55 4.51 45.56
C ARG A 383 -17.75 6.01 45.49
N ASN A 384 -17.44 6.73 46.55
CA ASN A 384 -17.52 8.19 46.57
C ASN A 384 -16.42 8.81 45.71
N GLU A 385 -15.18 8.30 45.76
CA GLU A 385 -14.09 8.73 44.86
C GLU A 385 -14.43 8.44 43.40
N LEU A 386 -14.88 7.23 43.07
CA LEU A 386 -15.26 6.87 41.70
C LEU A 386 -16.50 7.66 41.22
N ALA A 387 -17.39 8.04 42.14
CA ALA A 387 -18.54 8.90 41.83
C ALA A 387 -18.10 10.36 41.61
N MET A 388 -17.15 10.88 42.39
CA MET A 388 -16.58 12.21 42.18
C MET A 388 -15.80 12.28 40.86
N GLU A 389 -14.98 11.28 40.54
CA GLU A 389 -14.25 11.22 39.26
C GLU A 389 -15.20 11.10 38.06
N ARG A 390 -16.28 10.32 38.19
CA ARG A 390 -17.35 10.27 37.18
C ARG A 390 -18.07 11.60 37.05
N GLU A 391 -18.39 12.25 38.15
CA GLU A 391 -19.05 13.56 38.14
C GLU A 391 -18.14 14.64 37.54
N GLU A 392 -16.83 14.54 37.76
CA GLU A 392 -15.82 15.44 37.18
C GLU A 392 -15.63 15.18 35.68
N ALA A 393 -15.56 13.91 35.25
CA ALA A 393 -15.54 13.54 33.84
C ALA A 393 -16.85 13.90 33.11
N ASP A 394 -18.01 13.71 33.75
CA ASP A 394 -19.31 14.11 33.21
C ASP A 394 -19.41 15.63 33.10
N LYS A 395 -18.87 16.39 34.08
CA LYS A 395 -18.75 17.86 34.00
C LYS A 395 -17.79 18.30 32.89
N GLU A 396 -16.71 17.56 32.65
CA GLU A 396 -15.73 17.87 31.59
C GLU A 396 -16.30 17.55 30.20
N ILE A 397 -17.04 16.44 30.07
CA ILE A 397 -17.82 16.10 28.87
C ILE A 397 -18.93 17.13 28.65
N GLU A 398 -19.66 17.53 29.69
CA GLU A 398 -20.69 18.57 29.60
C GLU A 398 -20.07 19.94 29.24
N GLN A 399 -18.89 20.27 29.75
CA GLN A 399 -18.13 21.46 29.36
C GLN A 399 -17.67 21.38 27.90
N LEU A 400 -17.17 20.24 27.44
CA LEU A 400 -16.77 20.02 26.05
C LEU A 400 -17.98 20.02 25.11
N GLN A 401 -19.10 19.40 25.49
CA GLN A 401 -20.36 19.47 24.76
C GLN A 401 -20.91 20.90 24.73
N ASN A 402 -20.81 21.65 25.82
CA ASN A 402 -21.18 23.07 25.84
C ASN A 402 -20.20 23.93 25.03
N LYS A 403 -18.91 23.55 24.94
CA LYS A 403 -17.90 24.23 24.12
C LYS A 403 -18.11 23.93 22.63
N ILE A 404 -18.42 22.69 22.27
CA ILE A 404 -18.82 22.25 20.93
C ILE A 404 -20.15 22.92 20.55
N ALA A 405 -21.15 22.93 21.43
CA ALA A 405 -22.42 23.61 21.21
C ALA A 405 -22.23 25.14 21.05
N LYS A 406 -21.32 25.76 21.80
CA LYS A 406 -20.94 27.17 21.63
C LYS A 406 -20.20 27.41 20.30
N LEU A 407 -19.32 26.50 19.88
CA LEU A 407 -18.62 26.55 18.59
C LEU A 407 -19.59 26.33 17.41
N GLU A 408 -20.58 25.45 17.55
CA GLU A 408 -21.67 25.22 16.58
C GLU A 408 -22.65 26.41 16.50
N GLN A 409 -22.84 27.15 17.59
CA GLN A 409 -23.71 28.32 17.64
C GLN A 409 -23.04 29.59 17.08
N LYS A 410 -21.70 29.66 17.10
CA LYS A 410 -20.92 30.85 16.70
C LYS A 410 -21.16 31.28 15.23
N PRO A 411 -21.17 30.39 14.22
CA PRO A 411 -21.47 30.75 12.84
C PRO A 411 -22.93 31.21 12.68
N LYS A 412 -23.86 30.55 13.38
CA LYS A 412 -25.28 30.82 13.30
C LYS A 412 -25.64 32.19 13.89
N GLN A 413 -25.14 32.52 15.08
CA GLN A 413 -25.39 33.82 15.73
C GLN A 413 -24.80 34.99 14.92
N GLN A 414 -23.62 34.80 14.31
CA GLN A 414 -23.00 35.83 13.46
C GLN A 414 -23.77 36.07 12.16
N LEU A 415 -24.32 35.02 11.53
CA LEU A 415 -25.10 35.16 10.31
C LEU A 415 -26.51 35.71 10.57
N GLU A 416 -27.16 35.30 11.67
CA GLU A 416 -28.49 35.80 12.08
C GLU A 416 -28.44 37.29 12.46
N THR A 417 -27.38 37.76 13.13
CA THR A 417 -27.18 39.19 13.46
C THR A 417 -26.89 40.06 12.23
N GLN A 418 -26.49 39.45 11.11
CA GLN A 418 -26.26 40.12 9.82
C GLN A 418 -27.50 40.09 8.90
N GLY A 419 -28.66 39.68 9.41
CA GLY A 419 -29.94 39.77 8.70
C GLY A 419 -30.31 38.55 7.85
N ILE A 420 -29.55 37.46 7.89
CA ILE A 420 -29.91 36.19 7.26
C ILE A 420 -30.97 35.49 8.12
N THR A 421 -32.13 35.18 7.54
CA THR A 421 -33.26 34.58 8.29
C THR A 421 -33.75 33.24 7.72
N ASN A 422 -33.22 32.82 6.57
CA ASN A 422 -33.63 31.56 5.93
C ASN A 422 -33.16 30.32 6.71
N LYS A 423 -34.08 29.77 7.52
CA LYS A 423 -33.87 28.60 8.38
C LYS A 423 -33.38 27.34 7.64
N LYS A 424 -33.68 27.19 6.34
CA LYS A 424 -33.22 26.03 5.54
C LYS A 424 -31.73 26.13 5.24
N ILE A 425 -31.26 27.31 4.83
CA ILE A 425 -29.86 27.55 4.49
C ILE A 425 -29.00 27.53 5.76
N LEU A 426 -29.47 28.15 6.84
CA LEU A 426 -28.82 28.08 8.16
C LEU A 426 -28.67 26.64 8.67
N ARG A 427 -29.64 25.75 8.37
CA ARG A 427 -29.52 24.32 8.67
C ARG A 427 -28.43 23.66 7.82
N VAL A 428 -28.34 23.95 6.53
CA VAL A 428 -27.31 23.39 5.64
C VAL A 428 -25.92 23.78 6.11
N ILE A 429 -25.69 25.07 6.41
CA ILE A 429 -24.39 25.55 6.91
C ILE A 429 -24.00 24.89 8.23
N ARG A 430 -24.97 24.57 9.10
CA ARG A 430 -24.69 23.84 10.34
C ARG A 430 -24.22 22.41 10.13
N HIS A 431 -24.68 21.74 9.06
CA HIS A 431 -24.41 20.32 8.82
C HIS A 431 -23.37 20.09 7.72
N LEU A 432 -22.90 21.17 7.06
CA LEU A 432 -21.82 21.14 6.09
C LEU A 432 -20.64 21.94 6.66
N PRO A 433 -19.72 21.28 7.40
CA PRO A 433 -18.65 21.97 8.10
C PRO A 433 -17.66 22.62 7.13
N ARG A 434 -17.54 23.96 7.16
CA ARG A 434 -16.65 24.77 6.28
C ARG A 434 -15.17 24.46 6.49
N GLU A 435 -14.79 24.00 7.70
CA GLU A 435 -13.43 23.57 8.05
C GLU A 435 -12.94 22.40 7.19
N LEU A 436 -13.83 21.54 6.67
CA LEU A 436 -13.45 20.46 5.75
C LEU A 436 -13.04 20.96 4.36
N PHE A 437 -13.22 22.24 4.08
CA PHE A 437 -13.00 22.87 2.78
C PHE A 437 -11.85 23.89 2.79
N VAL A 438 -11.07 23.94 3.88
CA VAL A 438 -9.87 24.78 4.06
C VAL A 438 -8.72 23.94 4.62
N SER A 439 -7.48 24.43 4.54
CA SER A 439 -6.34 23.74 5.15
C SER A 439 -6.31 23.90 6.67
N ASP A 440 -5.64 22.98 7.37
CA ASP A 440 -5.64 22.89 8.84
C ASP A 440 -5.28 24.19 9.57
N GLN A 441 -4.36 24.97 9.02
CA GLN A 441 -3.96 26.27 9.56
C GLN A 441 -5.10 27.30 9.62
N TYR A 442 -6.18 27.09 8.86
CA TYR A 442 -7.34 27.97 8.81
C TYR A 442 -8.59 27.37 9.49
N CYS A 443 -8.55 26.13 9.99
CA CYS A 443 -9.70 25.47 10.62
C CYS A 443 -10.27 26.27 11.80
N GLN A 444 -9.41 26.87 12.64
CA GLN A 444 -9.84 27.64 13.80
C GLN A 444 -10.57 28.95 13.44
N ILE A 445 -10.28 29.49 12.25
CA ILE A 445 -10.88 30.72 11.72
C ILE A 445 -11.83 30.45 10.55
N ALA A 446 -12.17 29.18 10.31
CA ALA A 446 -12.94 28.73 9.15
C ALA A 446 -14.36 29.31 9.11
N TYR A 447 -14.85 29.96 10.16
CA TYR A 447 -16.14 30.65 10.17
C TYR A 447 -16.04 32.16 10.39
N GLU A 448 -14.83 32.71 10.46
CA GLU A 448 -14.67 34.16 10.39
C GLU A 448 -15.23 34.66 9.07
N ASN A 449 -15.85 35.86 9.10
CA ASN A 449 -16.45 36.46 7.92
C ASN A 449 -15.39 37.11 7.01
N SER A 450 -14.38 36.33 6.65
CA SER A 450 -13.25 36.69 5.82
C SER A 450 -12.98 35.58 4.77
N PRO A 451 -12.47 35.95 3.59
CA PRO A 451 -11.99 34.97 2.62
C PRO A 451 -10.73 34.29 3.14
N LEU A 452 -10.59 32.99 2.88
CA LEU A 452 -9.44 32.19 3.35
C LEU A 452 -8.73 31.54 2.16
N PRO A 453 -7.39 31.46 2.13
CA PRO A 453 -6.68 30.81 1.03
C PRO A 453 -6.98 29.31 0.90
N ILE A 454 -7.17 28.83 -0.33
CA ILE A 454 -7.41 27.40 -0.66
C ILE A 454 -6.36 26.80 -1.61
N GLY A 455 -5.28 27.52 -1.86
CA GLY A 455 -4.22 27.10 -2.79
C GLY A 455 -4.40 27.66 -4.20
N CYS A 456 -3.40 27.48 -5.07
CA CYS A 456 -3.37 28.01 -6.44
C CYS A 456 -3.59 29.53 -6.55
N GLY A 457 -3.28 30.29 -5.49
CA GLY A 457 -3.55 31.73 -5.42
C GLY A 457 -5.04 32.09 -5.24
N GLN A 458 -5.90 31.11 -4.97
CA GLN A 458 -7.35 31.29 -4.82
C GLN A 458 -7.80 31.30 -3.35
N THR A 459 -9.03 31.77 -3.11
CA THR A 459 -9.65 31.82 -1.78
C THR A 459 -11.04 31.21 -1.77
N ILE A 460 -11.44 30.60 -0.65
CA ILE A 460 -12.84 30.27 -0.36
C ILE A 460 -13.57 31.54 0.10
N SER A 461 -14.76 31.77 -0.45
CA SER A 461 -15.63 32.89 -0.05
C SER A 461 -16.03 32.80 1.43
N GLN A 462 -16.09 33.96 2.10
CA GLN A 462 -16.55 34.07 3.49
C GLN A 462 -17.99 33.52 3.69
N PRO A 463 -18.35 33.01 4.88
CA PRO A 463 -19.62 32.31 5.09
C PRO A 463 -20.84 33.18 4.82
N PHE A 464 -20.78 34.47 5.15
CA PHE A 464 -21.88 35.40 4.88
C PHE A 464 -22.19 35.51 3.39
N ILE A 465 -21.15 35.62 2.54
CA ILE A 465 -21.34 35.77 1.09
C ILE A 465 -21.95 34.50 0.49
N VAL A 466 -21.47 33.33 0.91
CA VAL A 466 -22.02 32.03 0.50
C VAL A 466 -23.52 31.95 0.79
N VAL A 467 -23.89 32.27 2.03
CA VAL A 467 -25.29 32.19 2.49
C VAL A 467 -26.16 33.27 1.86
N TYR A 468 -25.67 34.50 1.78
CA TYR A 468 -26.38 35.62 1.19
C TYR A 468 -26.68 35.37 -0.30
N MET A 469 -25.68 34.92 -1.07
CA MET A 469 -25.86 34.56 -2.48
C MET A 469 -26.88 33.43 -2.63
N THR A 470 -26.76 32.38 -1.82
CA THR A 470 -27.71 31.25 -1.85
C THR A 470 -29.13 31.66 -1.45
N GLU A 471 -29.30 32.57 -0.49
CA GLU A 471 -30.62 33.07 -0.07
C GLU A 471 -31.28 33.90 -1.17
N LYS A 472 -30.52 34.77 -1.85
CA LYS A 472 -31.04 35.61 -2.94
C LYS A 472 -31.41 34.83 -4.20
N LEU A 473 -30.88 33.63 -4.38
CA LEU A 473 -31.28 32.75 -5.47
C LEU A 473 -32.66 32.09 -5.23
N GLU A 474 -33.21 32.19 -4.01
CA GLU A 474 -34.53 31.64 -3.64
C GLU A 474 -34.74 30.19 -4.10
N LEU A 475 -33.68 29.38 -3.96
CA LEU A 475 -33.59 28.06 -4.56
C LEU A 475 -34.72 27.12 -4.13
N LYS A 476 -35.36 26.52 -5.13
CA LYS A 476 -36.28 25.40 -5.02
C LYS A 476 -35.53 24.11 -5.28
N LYS A 477 -35.99 23.00 -4.70
CA LYS A 477 -35.35 21.68 -4.87
C LYS A 477 -35.23 21.26 -6.35
N THR A 478 -36.10 21.78 -7.20
CA THR A 478 -36.18 21.49 -8.64
C THR A 478 -35.25 22.36 -9.48
N ASP A 479 -34.64 23.39 -8.91
CA ASP A 479 -33.78 24.30 -9.65
C ASP A 479 -32.48 23.60 -10.03
N LYS A 480 -31.98 23.92 -11.22
CA LYS A 480 -30.66 23.49 -11.69
C LYS A 480 -29.70 24.64 -11.48
N VAL A 481 -28.65 24.40 -10.71
CA VAL A 481 -27.69 25.45 -10.37
C VAL A 481 -26.38 25.17 -11.09
N LEU A 482 -25.85 26.18 -11.78
CA LEU A 482 -24.48 26.17 -12.29
C LEU A 482 -23.64 27.10 -11.42
N GLU A 483 -22.58 26.56 -10.86
CA GLU A 483 -21.53 27.29 -10.19
C GLU A 483 -20.30 27.36 -11.10
N ILE A 484 -19.63 28.52 -11.10
CA ILE A 484 -18.40 28.73 -11.86
C ILE A 484 -17.34 29.20 -10.88
N GLY A 485 -16.23 28.47 -10.80
CA GLY A 485 -15.20 28.62 -9.77
C GLY A 485 -15.49 27.72 -8.57
N THR A 486 -15.47 26.39 -8.77
CA THR A 486 -15.70 25.39 -7.71
C THR A 486 -14.83 25.62 -6.48
N GLY A 487 -13.58 26.05 -6.69
CA GLY A 487 -12.59 26.21 -5.64
C GLY A 487 -12.44 24.92 -4.83
N SER A 488 -12.61 25.01 -3.51
CA SER A 488 -12.58 23.85 -2.62
C SER A 488 -13.88 23.03 -2.60
N GLY A 489 -14.96 23.51 -3.23
CA GLY A 489 -16.25 22.80 -3.33
C GLY A 489 -17.28 23.11 -2.24
N PHE A 490 -17.00 24.07 -1.34
CA PHE A 490 -17.90 24.39 -0.21
C PHE A 490 -19.26 24.93 -0.66
N GLN A 491 -19.25 25.94 -1.55
CA GLN A 491 -20.46 26.53 -2.10
C GLN A 491 -21.24 25.50 -2.94
N THR A 492 -20.56 24.65 -3.71
CA THR A 492 -21.15 23.48 -4.39
C THR A 492 -21.91 22.58 -3.41
N GLY A 493 -21.29 22.25 -2.28
CA GLY A 493 -21.89 21.41 -1.25
C GLY A 493 -23.14 22.05 -0.63
N VAL A 494 -23.12 23.37 -0.38
CA VAL A 494 -24.29 24.11 0.12
C VAL A 494 -25.44 24.04 -0.88
N LEU A 495 -25.15 24.29 -2.17
CA LEU A 495 -26.15 24.24 -3.24
C LEU A 495 -26.72 22.82 -3.42
N ALA A 496 -25.90 21.78 -3.27
CA ALA A 496 -26.28 20.38 -3.45
C ALA A 496 -27.20 19.86 -2.34
N GLN A 497 -27.14 20.42 -1.13
CA GLN A 497 -28.11 20.10 -0.06
C GLN A 497 -29.47 20.80 -0.26
N LEU A 498 -29.52 21.84 -1.08
CA LEU A 498 -30.72 22.65 -1.29
C LEU A 498 -31.44 22.32 -2.60
N THR A 499 -30.73 21.75 -3.58
CA THR A 499 -31.23 21.49 -4.94
C THR A 499 -30.84 20.09 -5.43
N HIS A 500 -31.61 19.52 -6.36
CA HIS A 500 -31.33 18.18 -6.89
C HIS A 500 -30.18 18.12 -7.90
N GLN A 501 -29.80 19.25 -8.51
CA GLN A 501 -28.81 19.28 -9.57
C GLN A 501 -27.93 20.53 -9.45
N VAL A 502 -26.67 20.31 -9.12
CA VAL A 502 -25.62 21.33 -9.12
C VAL A 502 -24.53 20.90 -10.10
N TYR A 503 -24.22 21.78 -11.03
CA TYR A 503 -23.09 21.68 -11.93
C TYR A 503 -22.05 22.70 -11.46
N THR A 504 -20.77 22.34 -11.52
CA THR A 504 -19.71 23.25 -11.10
C THR A 504 -18.50 23.10 -12.03
N ILE A 505 -17.78 24.19 -12.26
CA ILE A 505 -16.65 24.27 -13.19
C ILE A 505 -15.45 24.87 -12.47
N GLU A 506 -14.29 24.21 -12.58
CA GLU A 506 -13.02 24.68 -12.03
C GLU A 506 -11.92 24.65 -13.09
N THR A 507 -11.10 25.69 -13.09
CA THR A 507 -9.98 25.89 -14.00
C THR A 507 -8.68 25.26 -13.48
N TYR A 508 -8.49 25.21 -12.17
CA TYR A 508 -7.34 24.57 -11.55
C TYR A 508 -7.60 23.07 -11.36
N ALA A 509 -6.94 22.23 -12.16
CA ALA A 509 -7.06 20.78 -12.10
C ALA A 509 -6.86 20.21 -10.68
N LYS A 510 -5.96 20.80 -9.88
CA LYS A 510 -5.75 20.41 -8.48
C LYS A 510 -6.98 20.66 -7.59
N LEU A 511 -7.62 21.82 -7.74
CA LEU A 511 -8.84 22.17 -7.00
C LEU A 511 -10.05 21.37 -7.53
N SER A 512 -10.10 21.11 -8.83
CA SER A 512 -11.10 20.24 -9.45
C SER A 512 -11.02 18.80 -8.92
N ARG A 513 -9.81 18.23 -8.82
CA ARG A 513 -9.60 16.86 -8.28
C ARG A 513 -9.96 16.79 -6.79
N GLN A 514 -9.68 17.85 -6.03
CA GLN A 514 -10.13 17.99 -4.64
C GLN A 514 -11.67 17.99 -4.51
N ALA A 515 -12.41 18.42 -5.54
CA ALA A 515 -13.86 18.52 -5.54
C ALA A 515 -14.66 17.33 -6.15
N GLN A 516 -14.02 16.33 -6.81
CA GLN A 516 -14.66 15.44 -7.82
C GLN A 516 -15.17 14.01 -7.43
N LEU A 517 -15.46 13.71 -6.16
CA LEU A 517 -15.77 12.31 -5.76
C LEU A 517 -17.23 11.79 -6.11
N THR A 518 -17.61 11.34 -7.36
CA THR A 518 -18.62 10.24 -7.74
C THR A 518 -19.13 10.12 -9.24
N PRO A 519 -19.62 8.93 -9.77
CA PRO A 519 -20.14 8.71 -11.17
C PRO A 519 -21.67 8.93 -11.45
N PHE A 520 -22.06 9.24 -12.71
CA PHE A 520 -23.34 9.90 -13.08
C PHE A 520 -24.48 9.03 -13.68
N ASN A 521 -25.73 9.33 -13.31
CA ASN A 521 -26.96 8.73 -13.90
C ASN A 521 -27.46 9.46 -15.16
N LYS A 522 -27.15 10.75 -15.30
CA LYS A 522 -27.50 11.60 -16.44
C LYS A 522 -26.36 12.57 -16.72
N ILE A 523 -26.00 12.75 -17.99
CA ILE A 523 -25.00 13.73 -18.41
C ILE A 523 -25.66 14.69 -19.39
N ILE A 524 -25.43 15.98 -19.24
CA ILE A 524 -25.88 17.00 -20.17
C ILE A 524 -24.67 17.77 -20.66
N VAL A 525 -24.48 17.80 -21.97
CA VAL A 525 -23.39 18.55 -22.60
C VAL A 525 -24.04 19.79 -23.21
N THR A 526 -23.58 20.98 -22.84
CA THR A 526 -24.18 22.26 -23.27
C THR A 526 -23.28 23.03 -24.21
N ALA A 527 -22.55 22.30 -25.06
CA ALA A 527 -21.80 22.80 -26.20
C ALA A 527 -21.88 21.75 -27.31
N VAL A 528 -21.77 22.17 -28.57
CA VAL A 528 -21.98 21.26 -29.70
C VAL A 528 -20.75 20.41 -29.95
N ALA A 529 -20.93 19.09 -29.89
CA ALA A 529 -19.87 18.15 -30.24
C ALA A 529 -19.98 17.81 -31.74
N GLN A 530 -18.84 17.58 -32.39
CA GLN A 530 -18.81 17.08 -33.77
C GLN A 530 -19.02 15.56 -33.83
N GLU A 531 -18.69 14.87 -32.74
CA GLU A 531 -18.95 13.44 -32.54
C GLU A 531 -19.37 13.18 -31.09
N ILE A 532 -19.99 12.03 -30.82
CA ILE A 532 -20.42 11.67 -29.47
C ILE A 532 -19.17 11.34 -28.62
N PRO A 533 -18.89 12.07 -27.53
CA PRO A 533 -17.66 11.84 -26.76
C PRO A 533 -17.70 10.51 -26.00
N SER A 534 -16.88 9.54 -26.43
CA SER A 534 -16.84 8.18 -25.88
C SER A 534 -16.48 8.15 -24.39
N LEU A 535 -15.61 9.05 -23.92
CA LEU A 535 -15.24 9.18 -22.51
C LEU A 535 -16.45 9.53 -21.61
N LEU A 536 -17.32 10.44 -22.07
CA LEU A 536 -18.54 10.80 -21.34
C LEU A 536 -19.59 9.69 -21.36
N VAL A 537 -19.65 8.92 -22.45
CA VAL A 537 -20.47 7.69 -22.52
C VAL A 537 -19.93 6.61 -21.57
N GLY A 538 -18.60 6.53 -21.39
CA GLY A 538 -17.95 5.66 -20.41
C GLY A 538 -18.33 6.00 -18.96
N GLN A 539 -18.48 7.30 -18.66
CA GLN A 539 -18.89 7.79 -17.33
C GLN A 539 -20.39 7.67 -17.04
N LEU A 540 -21.21 7.27 -18.03
CA LEU A 540 -22.63 6.96 -17.83
C LEU A 540 -22.82 5.58 -17.20
N LYS A 541 -23.58 5.52 -16.10
CA LYS A 541 -24.08 4.23 -15.56
C LYS A 541 -24.97 3.49 -16.56
N MET A 542 -25.10 2.17 -16.39
CA MET A 542 -26.05 1.34 -17.13
C MET A 542 -27.50 1.84 -16.96
N GLY A 543 -28.23 2.02 -18.06
CA GLY A 543 -29.55 2.67 -18.07
C GLY A 543 -29.53 4.20 -17.91
N GLY A 544 -28.34 4.79 -17.79
CA GLY A 544 -28.11 6.23 -17.78
C GLY A 544 -28.51 6.87 -19.11
N LYS A 545 -28.79 8.18 -19.09
CA LYS A 545 -29.12 8.93 -20.32
C LYS A 545 -28.25 10.18 -20.45
N MET A 546 -27.68 10.40 -21.63
CA MET A 546 -26.90 11.60 -21.95
C MET A 546 -27.65 12.41 -22.97
N ILE A 547 -27.64 13.74 -22.84
CA ILE A 547 -28.19 14.61 -23.88
C ILE A 547 -27.15 15.65 -24.27
N LEU A 548 -26.88 15.77 -25.57
CA LEU A 548 -25.88 16.69 -26.12
C LEU A 548 -26.33 17.25 -27.48
N PRO A 549 -26.03 18.53 -27.78
CA PRO A 549 -26.09 19.05 -29.13
C PRO A 549 -24.98 18.39 -29.97
N LEU A 550 -25.35 17.86 -31.13
CA LEU A 550 -24.42 17.26 -32.09
C LEU A 550 -24.56 17.98 -33.43
N GLU A 551 -23.45 18.43 -33.98
CA GLU A 551 -23.38 19.02 -35.31
C GLU A 551 -23.24 17.91 -36.35
N LEU A 552 -24.10 17.92 -37.36
CA LEU A 552 -23.98 17.02 -38.49
C LEU A 552 -23.06 17.59 -39.57
N SER A 553 -22.68 16.75 -40.51
CA SER A 553 -21.80 17.08 -41.64
C SER A 553 -22.34 18.16 -42.59
N ASP A 554 -23.64 18.48 -42.53
CA ASP A 554 -24.27 19.59 -43.25
C ASP A 554 -24.25 20.92 -42.48
N GLY A 555 -23.67 20.94 -41.27
CA GLY A 555 -23.59 22.10 -40.38
C GLY A 555 -24.86 22.35 -39.56
N GLU A 556 -25.88 21.48 -39.68
CA GLU A 556 -27.06 21.58 -38.81
C GLU A 556 -26.81 20.88 -37.46
N GLN A 557 -27.24 21.52 -36.38
CA GLN A 557 -27.05 21.01 -35.03
C GLN A 557 -28.36 20.52 -34.46
N TYR A 558 -28.35 19.34 -33.86
CA TYR A 558 -29.54 18.73 -33.25
C TYR A 558 -29.24 18.26 -31.84
N LEU A 559 -30.23 18.36 -30.97
CA LEU A 559 -30.15 17.80 -29.63
C LEU A 559 -30.38 16.29 -29.72
N ILE A 560 -29.39 15.53 -29.29
CA ILE A 560 -29.38 14.06 -29.33
C ILE A 560 -29.50 13.52 -27.91
N LEU A 561 -30.44 12.60 -27.69
CA LEU A 561 -30.56 11.82 -26.47
C LEU A 561 -29.96 10.43 -26.68
N LEU A 562 -28.99 10.08 -25.84
CA LEU A 562 -28.38 8.77 -25.79
C LEU A 562 -28.86 8.04 -24.53
N SER A 563 -29.15 6.76 -24.66
CA SER A 563 -29.43 5.85 -23.54
C SER A 563 -28.45 4.68 -23.57
N LYS A 564 -27.68 4.47 -22.50
CA LYS A 564 -26.72 3.35 -22.41
C LYS A 564 -27.47 2.08 -22.05
N LEU A 565 -27.63 1.17 -23.03
CA LEU A 565 -28.43 -0.05 -22.88
C LEU A 565 -27.57 -1.23 -22.39
N MET A 566 -26.36 -1.38 -22.94
CA MET A 566 -25.30 -2.32 -22.50
C MET A 566 -23.93 -1.66 -22.69
N GLU A 567 -22.84 -2.24 -22.17
CA GLU A 567 -21.50 -1.61 -22.18
C GLU A 567 -21.05 -1.16 -23.58
N ASN A 568 -21.32 -1.98 -24.60
CA ASN A 568 -20.98 -1.69 -26.00
C ASN A 568 -22.19 -1.30 -26.86
N LYS A 569 -23.33 -0.93 -26.24
CA LYS A 569 -24.57 -0.65 -26.97
C LYS A 569 -25.31 0.57 -26.43
N ILE A 570 -25.33 1.63 -27.24
CA ILE A 570 -26.08 2.87 -26.98
C ILE A 570 -27.29 2.96 -27.92
N LYS A 571 -28.39 3.51 -27.42
CA LYS A 571 -29.54 3.90 -28.24
C LYS A 571 -29.53 5.41 -28.40
N GLN A 572 -29.56 5.88 -29.65
CA GLN A 572 -29.58 7.29 -30.01
C GLN A 572 -30.95 7.71 -30.52
N GLU A 573 -31.43 8.87 -30.06
CA GLU A 573 -32.67 9.49 -30.49
C GLU A 573 -32.42 10.97 -30.79
N ARG A 574 -32.68 11.38 -32.03
CA ARG A 574 -32.62 12.79 -32.44
C ARG A 574 -33.91 13.48 -32.04
N LEU A 575 -33.79 14.57 -31.29
CA LEU A 575 -34.94 15.31 -30.79
C LEU A 575 -35.26 16.49 -31.70
N ILE A 576 -34.69 17.67 -31.42
CA ILE A 576 -35.02 18.92 -32.12
C ILE A 576 -33.75 19.64 -32.61
N PRO A 577 -33.84 20.45 -33.68
CA PRO A 577 -32.73 21.30 -34.12
C PRO A 577 -32.44 22.39 -33.08
N VAL A 578 -31.16 22.71 -32.89
CA VAL A 578 -30.66 23.66 -31.90
C VAL A 578 -29.46 24.42 -32.46
N ARG A 579 -28.94 25.41 -31.71
CA ARG A 579 -27.67 26.08 -32.02
C ARG A 579 -26.88 26.30 -30.74
N PHE A 580 -25.67 25.77 -30.71
CA PHE A 580 -24.72 25.85 -29.60
C PHE A 580 -23.33 26.19 -30.13
N VAL A 581 -22.50 26.78 -29.27
CA VAL A 581 -21.10 27.04 -29.58
C VAL A 581 -20.29 25.73 -29.55
N PRO A 582 -19.21 25.59 -30.34
CA PRO A 582 -18.41 24.36 -30.39
C PRO A 582 -17.87 23.95 -29.02
N LEU A 583 -17.94 22.66 -28.73
CA LEU A 583 -17.23 22.02 -27.62
C LEU A 583 -15.73 22.03 -27.99
N LEU A 584 -14.91 22.78 -27.25
CA LEU A 584 -13.47 22.95 -27.50
C LEU A 584 -12.65 21.67 -27.27
#